data_AF-A0A2M9MK79-F1
#
_entry.id   AF-A0A2M9MK79-F1
#
_cell.length_a   1.000
_cell.length_b   1.000
_cell.length_c   1.000
_cell.angle_alpha   90.00
_cell.angle_beta   90.00
_cell.angle_gamma   90.00
#
_symmetry.space_group_name_H-M   'P 1'
#
loop_
_entity.id
_entity.type
_entity.pdbx_description
1 polymer ?
#
loop_
_entity_poly.entity_id
_entity_poly.type
_entity_poly.pdbx_seq_one_letter_code
_entity_poly.pdbx_strand_id
1 'polypeptide(L)'
;MKNILFVCTGNTCRSPMAEGMLRKLAKQRGVPLETKSAGVSAVDGMPVSHHAESILRDQDIQERLVSKPLTANLVEWADLILTLTQSHKQYAIRQFPHAADKMHTLKEFVEDDRRVLDDLREQDSLYAALELARSLGRDVSDRDRERLIELRQRIPSFDISDPFGGSREEYEATAAEIRTALFRLLDKLEADQHK
;
A
#
# COMPACT_ATOMS: atom_id res chain seq x y z
N MET A 1 16.35 -2.54 12.42
CA MET A 1 14.90 -2.75 12.60
C MET A 1 14.22 -1.91 11.55
N LYS A 2 13.33 -2.49 10.73
CA LYS A 2 12.75 -1.79 9.57
C LYS A 2 11.44 -1.11 9.97
N ASN A 3 11.25 0.14 9.58
CA ASN A 3 10.05 0.93 9.86
C ASN A 3 9.10 0.89 8.65
N ILE A 4 7.90 0.35 8.85
CA ILE A 4 6.90 0.20 7.79
C ILE A 4 5.68 1.06 8.11
N LEU A 5 5.25 1.87 7.15
CA LEU A 5 4.06 2.74 7.27
C LEU A 5 2.97 2.31 6.30
N PHE A 6 1.79 1.97 6.80
CA PHE A 6 0.61 1.70 5.98
C PHE A 6 -0.23 2.96 5.75
N VAL A 7 -0.66 3.18 4.50
CA VAL A 7 -1.45 4.38 4.14
C VAL A 7 -2.74 4.02 3.41
N CYS A 8 -3.88 4.47 3.94
CA CYS A 8 -5.18 4.41 3.25
C CYS A 8 -5.87 5.79 3.24
N THR A 9 -7.18 5.87 2.98
CA THR A 9 -7.92 7.14 2.98
C THR A 9 -8.02 7.75 4.37
N GLY A 10 -8.89 7.20 5.23
CA GLY A 10 -9.25 7.77 6.53
C GLY A 10 -8.51 7.19 7.73
N ASN A 11 -7.65 6.18 7.53
CA ASN A 11 -6.96 5.44 8.59
C ASN A 11 -7.89 4.86 9.66
N THR A 12 -9.06 4.36 9.24
CA THR A 12 -10.07 3.77 10.14
C THR A 12 -10.41 2.32 9.79
N CYS A 13 -10.03 1.82 8.61
CA CYS A 13 -10.36 0.45 8.16
C CYS A 13 -9.12 -0.33 7.74
N ARG A 14 -8.66 -0.11 6.50
CA ARG A 14 -7.62 -0.93 5.85
C ARG A 14 -6.24 -0.80 6.48
N SER A 15 -5.72 0.43 6.65
CA SER A 15 -4.35 0.60 7.17
C SER A 15 -4.19 0.23 8.66
N PRO A 16 -5.16 0.46 9.56
CA PRO A 16 -5.11 -0.09 10.91
C PRO A 16 -5.14 -1.63 10.94
N MET A 17 -5.96 -2.26 10.07
CA MET A 17 -5.96 -3.72 9.93
C MET A 17 -4.58 -4.24 9.52
N ALA A 18 -3.96 -3.62 8.51
CA ALA A 18 -2.62 -3.99 8.05
C ALA A 18 -1.54 -3.79 9.13
N GLU A 19 -1.60 -2.68 9.89
CA GLU A 19 -0.68 -2.40 10.99
C GLU A 19 -0.75 -3.48 12.08
N GLY A 20 -1.95 -3.74 12.61
CA GLY A 20 -2.14 -4.71 13.69
C GLY A 20 -1.77 -6.14 13.26
N MET A 21 -2.18 -6.54 12.06
CA MET A 21 -1.87 -7.87 11.52
C MET A 21 -0.37 -8.05 11.28
N LEU A 22 0.30 -7.08 10.65
CA LEU A 22 1.74 -7.19 10.39
C LEU A 22 2.52 -7.24 11.70
N ARG A 23 2.17 -6.42 12.69
CA ARG A 23 2.82 -6.42 14.01
C ARG A 23 2.73 -7.80 14.67
N LYS A 24 1.54 -8.41 14.70
CA LYS A 24 1.33 -9.75 15.26
C LYS A 24 2.15 -10.79 14.50
N LEU A 25 2.04 -10.82 13.16
CA LEU A 25 2.70 -11.81 12.31
C LEU A 25 4.24 -11.69 12.39
N ALA A 26 4.78 -10.48 12.36
CA ALA A 26 6.21 -10.24 12.48
C ALA A 26 6.76 -10.69 13.83
N LYS A 27 6.03 -10.42 14.93
CA LYS A 27 6.39 -10.92 16.27
C LYS A 27 6.39 -12.44 16.32
N GLN A 28 5.42 -13.11 15.70
CA GLN A 28 5.33 -14.56 15.64
C GLN A 28 6.49 -15.19 14.84
N ARG A 29 6.94 -14.53 13.78
CA ARG A 29 8.09 -14.96 12.97
C ARG A 29 9.45 -14.51 13.49
N GLY A 30 9.48 -13.64 14.50
CA GLY A 30 10.73 -13.07 15.02
C GLY A 30 11.39 -12.05 14.07
N VAL A 31 10.63 -11.47 13.13
CA VAL A 31 11.14 -10.47 12.19
C VAL A 31 11.19 -9.09 12.88
N PRO A 32 12.39 -8.47 13.05
CA PRO A 32 12.52 -7.22 13.77
C PRO A 32 12.08 -6.01 12.92
N LEU A 33 10.81 -5.61 13.07
CA LEU A 33 10.23 -4.43 12.43
C LEU A 33 9.35 -3.62 13.39
N GLU A 34 9.18 -2.34 13.07
CA GLU A 34 8.18 -1.47 13.67
C GLU A 34 7.15 -1.09 12.58
N THR A 35 5.88 -1.04 12.95
CA THR A 35 4.80 -0.70 12.01
C THR A 35 3.89 0.36 12.57
N LYS A 36 3.47 1.29 11.71
CA LYS A 36 2.49 2.36 11.98
C LYS A 36 1.53 2.46 10.80
N SER A 37 0.40 3.14 11.00
CA SER A 37 -0.51 3.51 9.92
C SER A 37 -0.90 4.97 9.95
N ALA A 38 -1.29 5.47 8.78
CA ALA A 38 -1.79 6.82 8.58
C ALA A 38 -2.82 6.87 7.44
N GLY A 39 -3.42 8.05 7.24
CA GLY A 39 -4.38 8.29 6.17
C GLY A 39 -4.14 9.60 5.43
N VAL A 40 -4.32 9.56 4.11
CA VAL A 40 -4.19 10.75 3.24
C VAL A 40 -5.28 11.79 3.48
N SER A 41 -6.39 11.39 4.09
CA SER A 41 -7.52 12.25 4.44
C SER A 41 -8.10 11.83 5.79
N ALA A 42 -7.22 11.53 6.75
CA ALA A 42 -7.61 11.14 8.10
C ALA A 42 -7.79 12.37 9.00
N VAL A 43 -8.81 12.29 9.85
CA VAL A 43 -8.95 13.16 11.02
C VAL A 43 -8.19 12.51 12.17
N ASP A 44 -7.41 13.27 12.92
CA ASP A 44 -6.61 12.72 14.01
C ASP A 44 -7.49 12.22 15.17
N GLY A 45 -7.15 11.05 15.71
CA GLY A 45 -7.79 10.49 16.91
C GLY A 45 -9.17 9.84 16.72
N MET A 46 -9.65 9.65 15.48
CA MET A 46 -10.89 8.90 15.24
C MET A 46 -10.69 7.42 15.59
N PRO A 47 -11.72 6.77 16.16
CA PRO A 47 -11.68 5.34 16.39
C PRO A 47 -11.64 4.58 15.05
N VAL A 48 -10.98 3.42 15.07
CA VAL A 48 -11.10 2.41 14.01
C VAL A 48 -12.57 1.99 13.87
N SER A 49 -13.00 1.67 12.65
CA SER A 49 -14.38 1.26 12.40
C SER A 49 -14.73 0.01 13.20
N HIS A 50 -15.98 -0.10 13.64
CA HIS A 50 -16.42 -1.19 14.51
C HIS A 50 -16.13 -2.58 13.90
N HIS A 51 -16.34 -2.73 12.58
CA HIS A 51 -16.02 -3.97 11.89
C HIS A 51 -14.52 -4.24 11.84
N ALA A 52 -13.67 -3.27 11.47
CA ALA A 52 -12.22 -3.46 11.46
C ALA A 52 -11.68 -3.80 12.86
N GLU A 53 -12.21 -3.16 13.91
CA GLU A 53 -11.87 -3.45 15.30
C GLU A 53 -12.31 -4.87 15.71
N SER A 54 -13.51 -5.30 15.29
CA SER A 54 -13.97 -6.68 15.51
C SER A 54 -13.04 -7.70 14.85
N ILE A 55 -12.65 -7.48 13.59
CA ILE A 55 -11.75 -8.39 12.87
C ILE A 55 -10.37 -8.47 13.51
N LEU A 56 -9.86 -7.35 14.05
CA LEU A 56 -8.62 -7.35 14.81
C LEU A 56 -8.75 -8.14 16.11
N ARG A 57 -9.85 -7.97 16.86
CA ARG A 57 -10.13 -8.75 18.08
C ARG A 57 -10.27 -10.24 17.83
N ASP A 58 -10.96 -10.63 16.76
CA ASP A 58 -11.11 -12.04 16.35
C ASP A 58 -9.74 -12.69 16.04
N GLN A 59 -8.73 -11.86 15.76
CA GLN A 59 -7.34 -12.26 15.56
C GLN A 59 -6.46 -11.98 16.79
N ASP A 60 -7.01 -11.88 18.00
CA ASP A 60 -6.32 -11.58 19.26
C ASP A 60 -5.46 -10.29 19.24
N ILE A 61 -5.80 -9.32 18.40
CA ILE A 61 -5.13 -8.02 18.35
C ILE A 61 -5.98 -7.05 19.17
N GLN A 62 -5.55 -6.81 20.42
CA GLN A 62 -6.27 -5.95 21.38
C GLN A 62 -5.74 -4.53 21.47
N GLU A 63 -4.75 -4.18 20.65
CA GLU A 63 -4.14 -2.86 20.65
C GLU A 63 -5.13 -1.80 20.18
N ARG A 64 -5.20 -0.70 20.94
CA ARG A 64 -6.07 0.42 20.60
C ARG A 64 -5.40 1.28 19.54
N LEU A 65 -5.79 1.04 18.29
CA LEU A 65 -5.39 1.87 17.15
C LEU A 65 -6.36 3.05 17.00
N VAL A 66 -5.82 4.20 16.61
CA VAL A 66 -6.58 5.43 16.32
C VAL A 66 -6.06 6.02 15.04
N SER A 67 -6.93 6.70 14.30
CA SER A 67 -6.54 7.32 13.03
C SER A 67 -5.52 8.44 13.25
N LYS A 68 -4.60 8.57 12.30
CA LYS A 68 -3.58 9.60 12.24
C LYS A 68 -3.47 10.14 10.81
N PRO A 69 -3.37 11.46 10.62
CA PRO A 69 -3.08 12.03 9.31
C PRO A 69 -1.68 11.63 8.84
N LEU A 70 -1.50 11.47 7.54
CA LEU A 70 -0.19 11.32 6.94
C LEU A 70 0.59 12.64 7.08
N THR A 71 1.76 12.59 7.71
CA THR A 71 2.61 13.76 7.99
C THR A 71 4.04 13.54 7.52
N ALA A 72 4.78 14.62 7.31
CA ALA A 72 6.20 14.55 6.94
C ALA A 72 7.02 13.71 7.95
N ASN A 73 6.78 13.88 9.25
CA ASN A 73 7.47 13.11 10.30
C ASN A 73 7.22 11.59 10.17
N LEU A 74 6.01 11.17 9.82
CA LEU A 74 5.72 9.75 9.58
C LEU A 74 6.38 9.23 8.31
N VAL A 75 6.40 10.07 7.25
CA VAL A 75 7.07 9.75 5.99
C VAL A 75 8.58 9.62 6.21
N GLU A 76 9.21 10.52 6.96
CA GLU A 76 10.63 10.48 7.31
C GLU A 76 10.96 9.28 8.19
N TRP A 77 10.11 8.97 9.17
CA TRP A 77 10.27 7.82 10.06
C TRP A 77 10.27 6.47 9.33
N ALA A 78 9.52 6.35 8.23
CA ALA A 78 9.34 5.09 7.52
C ALA A 78 10.52 4.77 6.57
N ASP A 79 11.02 3.54 6.61
CA ASP A 79 11.94 3.00 5.60
C ASP A 79 11.17 2.50 4.36
N LEU A 80 9.92 2.08 4.56
CA LEU A 80 9.03 1.58 3.52
C LEU A 80 7.60 2.05 3.78
N ILE A 81 6.95 2.62 2.77
CA ILE A 81 5.58 3.12 2.83
C ILE A 81 4.73 2.26 1.88
N LEU A 82 3.75 1.54 2.46
CA LEU A 82 2.87 0.64 1.75
C LEU A 82 1.45 1.21 1.70
N THR A 83 1.05 1.67 0.53
CA THR A 83 -0.29 2.20 0.32
C THR A 83 -1.28 1.09 -0.04
N LEU A 84 -2.55 1.30 0.30
CA LEU A 84 -3.59 0.29 0.08
C LEU A 84 -4.23 0.40 -1.32
N THR A 85 -3.94 1.47 -2.07
CA THR A 85 -4.35 1.66 -3.46
C THR A 85 -3.34 2.52 -4.22
N GLN A 86 -3.40 2.48 -5.56
CA GLN A 86 -2.63 3.34 -6.45
C GLN A 86 -3.00 4.81 -6.27
N SER A 87 -4.28 5.13 -6.03
CA SER A 87 -4.73 6.49 -5.76
C SER A 87 -4.10 7.06 -4.47
N HIS A 88 -3.96 6.23 -3.42
CA HIS A 88 -3.23 6.62 -2.21
C HIS A 88 -1.75 6.87 -2.50
N LYS A 89 -1.10 5.99 -3.28
CA LYS A 89 0.31 6.13 -3.69
C LYS A 89 0.53 7.45 -4.41
N GLN A 90 -0.26 7.71 -5.45
CA GLN A 90 -0.17 8.94 -6.24
C GLN A 90 -0.43 10.18 -5.40
N TYR A 91 -1.40 10.15 -4.48
CA TYR A 91 -1.64 11.27 -3.57
C TYR A 91 -0.43 11.51 -2.67
N ALA A 92 0.11 10.47 -2.04
CA ALA A 92 1.26 10.58 -1.15
C ALA A 92 2.52 11.09 -1.88
N ILE A 93 2.80 10.59 -3.09
CA ILE A 93 3.92 11.06 -3.91
C ILE A 93 3.78 12.53 -4.28
N ARG A 94 2.57 13.00 -4.64
CA ARG A 94 2.33 14.42 -4.93
C ARG A 94 2.59 15.32 -3.72
N GLN A 95 2.30 14.84 -2.50
CA GLN A 95 2.55 15.60 -1.27
C GLN A 95 4.00 15.50 -0.79
N PHE A 96 4.65 14.35 -1.00
CA PHE A 96 5.99 14.03 -0.50
C PHE A 96 6.88 13.43 -1.61
N PRO A 97 7.23 14.20 -2.65
CA PRO A 97 7.92 13.67 -3.83
C PRO A 97 9.31 13.10 -3.51
N HIS A 98 10.00 13.64 -2.49
CA HIS A 98 11.31 13.16 -2.04
C HIS A 98 11.29 11.73 -1.46
N ALA A 99 10.11 11.18 -1.16
CA ALA A 99 9.94 9.85 -0.58
C ALA A 99 9.36 8.83 -1.59
N ALA A 100 9.26 9.19 -2.87
CA ALA A 100 8.64 8.34 -3.89
C ALA A 100 9.30 6.95 -4.00
N ASP A 101 10.63 6.85 -3.86
CA ASP A 101 11.38 5.59 -4.01
C ASP A 101 10.99 4.54 -2.96
N LYS A 102 10.52 4.98 -1.79
CA LYS A 102 10.06 4.11 -0.71
C LYS A 102 8.54 3.96 -0.64
N MET A 103 7.79 4.51 -1.59
CA MET A 103 6.33 4.39 -1.66
C MET A 103 5.91 3.37 -2.70
N HIS A 104 5.19 2.34 -2.26
CA HIS A 104 4.68 1.27 -3.12
C HIS A 104 3.25 0.93 -2.71
N THR A 105 2.43 0.40 -3.60
CA THR A 105 1.20 -0.26 -3.12
C THR A 105 1.58 -1.59 -2.46
N LEU A 106 0.80 -2.05 -1.48
CA LEU A 106 1.10 -3.28 -0.76
C LEU A 106 1.23 -4.48 -1.71
N LYS A 107 0.28 -4.66 -2.63
CA LYS A 107 0.31 -5.80 -3.57
C LYS A 107 1.42 -5.69 -4.60
N GLU A 108 1.67 -4.49 -5.16
CA GLU A 108 2.77 -4.24 -6.08
C GLU A 108 4.12 -4.59 -5.44
N PHE A 109 4.32 -4.17 -4.18
CA PHE A 109 5.59 -4.40 -3.49
C PHE A 109 5.88 -5.89 -3.28
N VAL A 110 4.85 -6.70 -3.05
CA VAL A 110 5.00 -8.15 -2.79
C VAL A 110 4.87 -9.00 -4.05
N GLU A 111 4.73 -8.37 -5.23
CA GLU A 111 4.68 -9.09 -6.49
C GLU A 111 6.04 -9.71 -6.84
N ASP A 112 5.99 -10.92 -7.39
CA ASP A 112 7.14 -11.72 -7.81
C ASP A 112 6.99 -12.29 -9.24
N ASP A 113 5.80 -12.19 -9.86
CA ASP A 113 5.64 -12.59 -11.25
C ASP A 113 6.42 -11.65 -12.17
N ARG A 114 7.50 -12.18 -12.77
CA ARG A 114 8.38 -11.44 -13.68
C ARG A 114 7.62 -10.80 -14.83
N ARG A 115 6.59 -11.45 -15.37
CA ARG A 115 5.81 -10.91 -16.50
C ARG A 115 5.07 -9.64 -16.08
N VAL A 116 4.44 -9.69 -14.90
CA VAL A 116 3.73 -8.54 -14.33
C VAL A 116 4.70 -7.41 -14.01
N LEU A 117 5.86 -7.73 -13.42
CA LEU A 117 6.91 -6.74 -13.12
C LEU A 117 7.50 -6.09 -14.37
N ASP A 118 7.66 -6.84 -15.46
CA ASP A 118 8.16 -6.31 -16.72
C ASP A 118 7.10 -5.42 -17.41
N ASP A 119 5.83 -5.83 -17.41
CA ASP A 119 4.72 -5.00 -17.90
C ASP A 119 4.61 -3.68 -17.09
N LEU A 120 4.80 -3.74 -15.77
CA LEU A 120 4.84 -2.55 -14.89
C LEU A 120 5.98 -1.60 -15.26
N ARG A 121 7.21 -2.11 -15.43
CA ARG A 121 8.37 -1.30 -15.80
C ARG A 121 8.20 -0.63 -17.15
N GLU A 122 7.61 -1.34 -18.11
CA GLU A 122 7.29 -0.78 -19.42
C GLU A 122 6.25 0.32 -19.30
N GLN A 123 5.20 0.10 -18.52
CA GLN A 123 4.16 1.09 -18.27
C GLN A 123 4.72 2.37 -17.62
N ASP A 124 5.57 2.23 -16.59
CA ASP A 124 6.21 3.36 -15.92
C ASP A 124 7.12 4.15 -16.87
N SER A 125 7.89 3.45 -17.71
CA SER A 125 8.75 4.06 -18.73
C SER A 125 7.94 4.86 -19.74
N LEU A 126 6.79 4.33 -20.17
CA LEU A 126 5.87 5.02 -21.06
C LEU A 126 5.24 6.24 -20.40
N TYR A 127 4.79 6.16 -19.14
CA TYR A 127 4.29 7.33 -18.42
C TYR A 127 5.34 8.43 -18.27
N ALA A 128 6.57 8.09 -17.93
CA ALA A 128 7.66 9.06 -17.84
C ALA A 128 7.92 9.72 -19.20
N ALA A 129 7.95 8.95 -20.29
CA ALA A 129 8.08 9.47 -21.64
C ALA A 129 6.93 10.43 -22.03
N LEU A 130 5.70 10.10 -21.64
CA LEU A 130 4.51 10.92 -21.88
C LEU A 130 4.54 12.22 -21.09
N GLU A 131 4.96 12.17 -19.83
CA GLU A 131 5.07 13.35 -18.98
C GLU A 131 6.15 14.30 -19.52
N LEU A 132 7.29 13.75 -19.97
CA LEU A 132 8.32 14.52 -20.66
C LEU A 132 7.80 15.12 -21.98
N ALA A 133 7.12 14.34 -22.81
CA ALA A 133 6.55 14.83 -24.08
C ALA A 133 5.58 16.00 -23.83
N ARG A 134 4.68 15.86 -22.85
CA ARG A 134 3.76 16.94 -22.44
C ARG A 134 4.50 18.18 -21.95
N SER A 135 5.55 18.02 -21.13
CA SER A 135 6.36 19.14 -20.64
C SER A 135 7.06 19.93 -21.76
N LEU A 136 7.35 19.25 -22.88
CA LEU A 136 7.98 19.83 -24.08
C LEU A 136 6.96 20.32 -25.12
N GLY A 137 5.66 20.29 -24.82
CA GLY A 137 4.60 20.68 -25.76
C GLY A 137 4.46 19.73 -26.95
N ARG A 138 4.91 18.48 -26.82
CA ARG A 138 4.81 17.45 -27.87
C ARG A 138 3.55 16.61 -27.69
N ASP A 139 2.99 16.19 -28.81
CA ASP A 139 1.91 15.23 -28.81
C ASP A 139 2.40 13.82 -28.48
N VAL A 140 1.51 13.09 -27.82
CA VAL A 140 1.68 11.69 -27.51
C VAL A 140 1.43 10.85 -28.76
N SER A 141 2.33 9.93 -29.10
CA SER A 141 2.11 9.04 -30.25
C SER A 141 0.95 8.08 -30.00
N ASP A 142 0.15 7.79 -31.03
CA ASP A 142 -0.96 6.83 -30.92
C ASP A 142 -0.47 5.44 -30.53
N ARG A 143 0.73 5.06 -30.99
CA ARG A 143 1.40 3.81 -30.61
C ARG A 143 1.62 3.69 -29.10
N ASP A 144 2.07 4.77 -28.44
CA ASP A 144 2.30 4.76 -26.99
C ASP A 144 0.98 4.68 -26.22
N ARG A 145 -0.09 5.30 -26.74
CA ARG A 145 -1.43 5.22 -26.15
C ARG A 145 -1.98 3.80 -26.24
N GLU A 146 -1.90 3.18 -27.40
CA GLU A 146 -2.32 1.79 -27.62
C GLU A 146 -1.54 0.85 -26.70
N ARG A 147 -0.22 0.99 -26.62
CA ARG A 147 0.61 0.15 -25.76
C ARG A 147 0.25 0.28 -24.28
N LEU A 148 -0.04 1.49 -23.80
CA LEU A 148 -0.52 1.69 -22.44
C LEU A 148 -1.87 1.02 -22.16
N ILE A 149 -2.79 1.03 -23.13
CA ILE A 149 -4.08 0.36 -22.99
C ILE A 149 -3.88 -1.14 -22.85
N GLU A 150 -3.02 -1.74 -23.69
CA GLU A 150 -2.68 -3.16 -23.60
C GLU A 150 -2.06 -3.53 -22.25
N LEU A 151 -1.07 -2.76 -21.80
CA LEU A 151 -0.40 -3.00 -20.52
C LEU A 151 -1.39 -2.91 -19.36
N ARG A 152 -2.29 -1.92 -19.36
CA ARG A 152 -3.35 -1.79 -18.34
C ARG A 152 -4.31 -2.98 -18.30
N GLN A 153 -4.51 -3.68 -19.42
CA GLN A 153 -5.36 -4.88 -19.45
C GLN A 153 -4.64 -6.12 -18.92
N ARG A 154 -3.31 -6.16 -19.00
CA ARG A 154 -2.48 -7.30 -18.53
C ARG A 154 -2.08 -7.17 -17.06
N ILE A 155 -1.82 -5.96 -16.60
CA ILE A 155 -1.41 -5.69 -15.23
C ILE A 155 -2.63 -5.88 -14.30
N PRO A 156 -2.53 -6.75 -13.28
CA PRO A 156 -3.60 -6.94 -12.31
C PRO A 156 -3.78 -5.68 -11.45
N SER A 157 -4.96 -5.57 -10.84
CA SER A 157 -5.18 -4.51 -9.84
C SER A 157 -4.36 -4.76 -8.57
N PHE A 158 -3.53 -3.79 -8.21
CA PHE A 158 -2.80 -3.78 -6.94
C PHE A 158 -3.55 -3.07 -5.80
N ASP A 159 -4.79 -2.65 -6.05
CA ASP A 159 -5.63 -2.05 -5.03
C ASP A 159 -6.17 -3.13 -4.07
N ILE A 160 -6.18 -2.77 -2.79
CA ILE A 160 -6.90 -3.50 -1.75
C ILE A 160 -8.32 -2.95 -1.68
N SER A 161 -9.29 -3.87 -1.69
CA SER A 161 -10.72 -3.56 -1.68
C SER A 161 -11.09 -2.65 -0.50
N ASP A 162 -11.96 -1.67 -0.71
CA ASP A 162 -12.39 -0.75 0.35
C ASP A 162 -13.69 -1.23 1.02
N PRO A 163 -13.66 -1.66 2.29
CA PRO A 163 -14.86 -2.17 2.97
C PRO A 163 -15.67 -1.06 3.66
N PHE A 164 -15.29 0.21 3.51
CA PHE A 164 -15.94 1.30 4.23
C PHE A 164 -17.45 1.39 3.93
N GLY A 165 -18.27 1.43 4.99
CA GLY A 165 -19.74 1.41 4.89
C GLY A 165 -20.36 0.06 4.53
N GLY A 166 -19.52 -0.96 4.31
CA GLY A 166 -19.91 -2.31 3.92
C GLY A 166 -20.29 -3.23 5.08
N SER A 167 -20.61 -4.47 4.72
CA SER A 167 -20.96 -5.56 5.64
C SER A 167 -19.73 -6.14 6.35
N ARG A 168 -19.94 -6.90 7.43
CA ARG A 168 -18.85 -7.62 8.10
C ARG A 168 -18.09 -8.56 7.14
N GLU A 169 -18.79 -9.22 6.23
CA GLU A 169 -18.19 -10.14 5.25
C GLU A 169 -17.22 -9.40 4.30
N GLU A 170 -17.53 -8.16 3.91
CA GLU A 170 -16.64 -7.35 3.09
C GLU A 170 -15.35 -6.94 3.84
N TYR A 171 -15.46 -6.66 5.15
CA TYR A 171 -14.30 -6.45 6.01
C TYR A 171 -13.47 -7.74 6.17
N GLU A 172 -14.11 -8.89 6.30
CA GLU A 172 -13.43 -10.20 6.38
C GLU A 172 -12.67 -10.52 5.10
N ALA A 173 -13.30 -10.31 3.94
CA ALA A 173 -12.66 -10.47 2.63
C ALA A 173 -11.46 -9.53 2.48
N THR A 174 -11.62 -8.25 2.84
CA THR A 174 -10.52 -7.27 2.81
C THR A 174 -9.39 -7.66 3.76
N ALA A 175 -9.71 -8.14 4.96
CA ALA A 175 -8.72 -8.59 5.92
C ALA A 175 -7.95 -9.83 5.43
N ALA A 176 -8.63 -10.77 4.77
CA ALA A 176 -7.99 -11.93 4.15
C ALA A 176 -7.05 -11.52 3.00
N GLU A 177 -7.48 -10.56 2.18
CA GLU A 177 -6.68 -9.97 1.11
C GLU A 177 -5.41 -9.30 1.67
N ILE A 178 -5.54 -8.45 2.69
CA ILE A 178 -4.41 -7.81 3.38
C ILE A 178 -3.46 -8.88 3.95
N ARG A 179 -4.00 -9.84 4.72
CA ARG A 179 -3.21 -10.90 5.36
C ARG A 179 -2.41 -11.72 4.35
N THR A 180 -3.00 -12.04 3.20
CA THR A 180 -2.30 -12.76 2.11
C THR A 180 -1.10 -11.96 1.62
N ALA A 181 -1.26 -10.66 1.39
CA ALA A 181 -0.15 -9.80 1.00
C ALA A 181 0.90 -9.64 2.11
N LEU A 182 0.48 -9.59 3.39
CA LEU A 182 1.41 -9.50 4.52
C LEU A 182 2.27 -10.76 4.70
N PHE A 183 1.74 -11.95 4.39
CA PHE A 183 2.57 -13.16 4.38
C PHE A 183 3.68 -13.07 3.32
N ARG A 184 3.32 -12.70 2.07
CA ARG A 184 4.31 -12.48 1.00
C ARG A 184 5.31 -11.38 1.36
N LEU A 185 4.85 -10.32 2.04
CA LEU A 185 5.72 -9.25 2.53
C LEU A 185 6.77 -9.79 3.50
N LEU A 186 6.37 -10.59 4.48
CA LEU A 186 7.29 -11.17 5.45
C LEU A 186 8.28 -12.12 4.77
N ASP A 187 7.80 -13.01 3.89
CA ASP A 187 8.67 -13.91 3.12
C ASP A 187 9.74 -13.13 2.34
N LYS A 188 9.34 -12.01 1.71
CA LYS A 188 10.25 -11.12 0.97
C LYS A 188 11.26 -10.41 1.88
N LEU A 189 10.82 -9.90 3.03
CA LEU A 189 11.68 -9.23 4.00
C LEU A 189 12.71 -10.20 4.63
N GLU A 190 12.32 -11.44 4.87
CA GLU A 190 13.22 -12.49 5.37
C GLU A 190 14.28 -12.85 4.32
N ALA A 191 13.90 -12.97 3.04
CA ALA A 191 14.83 -13.24 1.95
C ALA A 191 15.89 -12.14 1.78
N ASP A 192 15.51 -10.87 1.96
CA ASP A 192 16.43 -9.73 1.86
C ASP A 192 17.40 -9.63 3.05
N GLN A 193 17.07 -10.20 4.23
CA GLN A 193 17.98 -10.25 5.38
C GLN A 193 19.12 -11.26 5.23
N HIS A 194 18.98 -12.22 4.31
CA HIS A 194 19.96 -13.28 4.06
C HIS A 194 20.88 -13.01 2.86
N LYS A 195 20.78 -11.83 2.24
CA LYS A 195 21.70 -11.35 1.20
C LYS A 195 22.72 -10.38 1.78
#